data_AF-A0A420DBB2-F1
#
_entry.id   AF-A0A420DBB2-F1
#
_cell.length_a   1.000
_cell.length_b   1.000
_cell.length_c   1.000
_cell.angle_alpha   90.00
_cell.angle_beta   90.00
_cell.angle_gamma   90.00
#
_symmetry.space_group_name_H-M   'P 1'
#
loop_
_entity.id
_entity.type
_entity.pdbx_description
1 polymer ?
#
loop_
_entity_poly.entity_id
_entity_poly.type
_entity_poly.pdbx_seq_one_letter_code
_entity_poly.pdbx_strand_id
1 'polypeptide(L)'
;MKHIYYIIIFTCILNCNAQKSESKVEIFDMSEFEYPELISDFISSEWEKVFKAKDSLLNIGKPIIPDLLKLMNNPKAFEKLQNTADLIYPGATEFWGHGWVIDYDIDWIAIRAGWAMENLTSQYFGFTENVITEKELMELHKDNYADYINTGKHNVNFKRQKFKELDVIIDRAKEWWKNREENWTPLIGLKEAIFSNEIYRQLDAIQQMRYPRFVIKGFTQEWFDRELKSRIIELNKSGYDELKLQTEYLLKKRI
;
A
#
# COMPACT_ATOMS: atom_id res chain seq x y z
N MET A 1 66.06 -40.70 3.94
CA MET A 1 65.52 -39.62 3.09
C MET A 1 64.70 -40.23 1.97
N LYS A 2 63.36 -40.08 2.02
CA LYS A 2 62.42 -40.07 0.89
C LYS A 2 61.04 -39.73 1.49
N HIS A 3 60.71 -38.44 1.46
CA HIS A 3 59.41 -37.92 1.87
C HIS A 3 58.40 -38.21 0.76
N ILE A 4 57.34 -38.95 1.08
CA ILE A 4 56.18 -39.12 0.19
C ILE A 4 55.15 -38.06 0.62
N TYR A 5 54.95 -37.06 -0.23
CA TYR A 5 53.89 -36.08 -0.08
C TYR A 5 52.57 -36.68 -0.57
N TYR A 6 51.61 -36.86 0.35
CA TYR A 6 50.22 -37.10 -0.02
C TYR A 6 49.55 -35.76 -0.30
N ILE A 7 49.21 -35.52 -1.58
CA ILE A 7 48.35 -34.41 -1.99
C ILE A 7 46.90 -34.83 -1.73
N ILE A 8 46.29 -34.27 -0.69
CA ILE A 8 44.86 -34.37 -0.45
C ILE A 8 44.19 -33.31 -1.33
N ILE A 9 43.55 -33.75 -2.42
CA ILE A 9 42.69 -32.90 -3.25
C ILE A 9 41.35 -32.76 -2.52
N PHE A 10 41.14 -31.62 -1.88
CA PHE A 10 39.86 -31.25 -1.28
C PHE A 10 38.97 -30.64 -2.37
N THR A 11 38.12 -31.45 -3.01
CA THR A 11 37.08 -30.94 -3.90
C THR A 11 35.97 -30.31 -3.06
N CYS A 12 36.01 -28.98 -2.93
CA CYS A 12 34.87 -28.21 -2.42
C CYS A 12 33.70 -28.34 -3.40
N ILE A 13 32.79 -29.28 -3.12
CA ILE A 13 31.46 -29.28 -3.72
C ILE A 13 30.70 -28.11 -3.07
N LEU A 14 30.85 -26.92 -3.66
CA LEU A 14 29.94 -25.81 -3.42
C LEU A 14 28.59 -26.24 -3.95
N ASN A 15 27.79 -26.82 -3.05
CA ASN A 15 26.37 -27.06 -3.28
C ASN A 15 25.70 -25.69 -3.27
N CYS A 16 25.73 -25.00 -4.42
CA CYS A 16 24.84 -23.89 -4.71
C CYS A 16 23.42 -24.43 -4.72
N ASN A 17 22.83 -24.56 -3.52
CA ASN A 17 21.39 -24.49 -3.36
C ASN A 17 20.98 -23.05 -3.67
N ALA A 18 21.07 -22.68 -4.95
CA ALA A 18 20.28 -21.60 -5.49
C ALA A 18 18.84 -22.05 -5.28
N GLN A 19 18.23 -21.54 -4.22
CA GLN A 19 16.81 -21.64 -3.95
C GLN A 19 16.13 -20.91 -5.10
N LYS A 20 15.94 -21.59 -6.23
CA LYS A 20 14.92 -21.25 -7.22
C LYS A 20 13.61 -21.36 -6.46
N SER A 21 13.21 -20.28 -5.81
CA SER A 21 11.79 -20.07 -5.53
C SER A 21 11.15 -19.97 -6.91
N GLU A 22 10.66 -21.08 -7.43
CA GLU A 22 9.64 -21.04 -8.46
C GLU A 22 8.53 -20.16 -7.89
N SER A 23 8.49 -18.89 -8.28
CA SER A 23 7.30 -18.06 -8.09
C SER A 23 6.24 -18.70 -8.97
N LYS A 24 5.52 -19.67 -8.41
CA LYS A 24 4.22 -20.05 -8.93
C LYS A 24 3.31 -18.86 -8.71
N VAL A 25 3.43 -17.87 -9.59
CA VAL A 25 2.34 -16.94 -9.84
C VAL A 25 1.23 -17.83 -10.35
N GLU A 26 0.28 -18.17 -9.49
CA GLU A 26 -0.98 -18.71 -9.95
C GLU A 26 -1.53 -17.70 -10.94
N ILE A 27 -1.61 -18.13 -12.20
CA ILE A 27 -2.06 -17.27 -13.28
C ILE A 27 -3.53 -16.96 -13.01
N PHE A 28 -3.81 -15.71 -12.70
CA PHE A 28 -5.18 -15.23 -12.62
C PHE A 28 -5.83 -15.37 -13.99
N ASP A 29 -7.00 -15.99 -14.06
CA ASP A 29 -7.82 -15.97 -15.28
C ASP A 29 -8.42 -14.58 -15.44
N MET A 30 -7.82 -13.78 -16.34
CA MET A 30 -8.26 -12.42 -16.60
C MET A 30 -9.72 -12.35 -17.08
N SER A 31 -10.26 -13.43 -17.68
CA SER A 31 -11.63 -13.44 -18.19
C SER A 31 -12.71 -13.36 -17.10
N GLU A 32 -12.33 -13.58 -15.84
CA GLU A 32 -13.23 -13.47 -14.70
C GLU A 32 -13.42 -12.03 -14.19
N PHE A 33 -12.63 -11.07 -14.68
CA PHE A 33 -12.66 -9.67 -14.24
C PHE A 33 -13.47 -8.79 -15.18
N GLU A 34 -14.13 -7.78 -14.63
CA GLU A 34 -14.88 -6.81 -15.45
C GLU A 34 -13.92 -5.86 -16.19
N TYR A 35 -12.74 -5.59 -15.61
CA TYR A 35 -11.73 -4.68 -16.16
C TYR A 35 -10.37 -5.40 -16.37
N PRO A 36 -10.30 -6.40 -17.25
CA PRO A 36 -9.15 -7.31 -17.34
C PRO A 36 -7.82 -6.61 -17.63
N GLU A 37 -7.81 -5.61 -18.51
CA GLU A 37 -6.58 -4.87 -18.86
C GLU A 37 -6.04 -4.07 -17.66
N LEU A 38 -6.92 -3.38 -16.93
CA LEU A 38 -6.52 -2.63 -15.73
C LEU A 38 -6.07 -3.56 -14.61
N ILE A 39 -6.75 -4.69 -14.42
CA ILE A 39 -6.33 -5.70 -13.44
C ILE A 39 -4.98 -6.29 -13.81
N SER A 40 -4.74 -6.62 -15.08
CA SER A 40 -3.44 -7.09 -15.57
C SER A 40 -2.33 -6.09 -15.27
N ASP A 41 -2.52 -4.80 -15.58
CA ASP A 41 -1.52 -3.78 -15.27
C ASP A 41 -1.35 -3.56 -13.76
N PHE A 42 -2.42 -3.70 -12.98
CA PHE A 42 -2.39 -3.56 -11.52
C PHE A 42 -1.64 -4.70 -10.81
N ILE A 43 -1.66 -5.92 -11.36
CA ILE A 43 -0.90 -7.06 -10.82
C ILE A 43 0.50 -7.21 -11.42
N SER A 44 0.89 -6.34 -12.36
CA SER A 44 2.21 -6.30 -12.99
C SER A 44 3.36 -6.15 -11.97
N SER A 45 4.57 -6.51 -12.38
CA SER A 45 5.81 -6.17 -11.68
C SER A 45 6.20 -4.69 -11.87
N GLU A 46 5.77 -4.06 -12.95
CA GLU A 46 6.18 -2.69 -13.30
C GLU A 46 5.46 -1.64 -12.46
N TRP A 47 6.18 -0.96 -11.54
CA TRP A 47 5.59 0.01 -10.62
C TRP A 47 4.75 1.10 -11.31
N GLU A 48 5.24 1.66 -12.42
CA GLU A 48 4.52 2.71 -13.15
C GLU A 48 3.15 2.21 -13.65
N LYS A 49 3.06 0.95 -14.10
CA LYS A 49 1.80 0.34 -14.50
C LYS A 49 0.87 0.16 -13.31
N VAL A 50 1.40 -0.38 -12.21
CA VAL A 50 0.64 -0.65 -10.99
C VAL A 50 0.02 0.64 -10.44
N PHE A 51 0.82 1.70 -10.33
CA PHE A 51 0.36 3.00 -9.83
C PHE A 51 -0.72 3.62 -10.74
N LYS A 52 -0.49 3.67 -12.05
CA LYS A 52 -1.47 4.20 -13.02
C LYS A 52 -2.75 3.38 -13.08
N ALA A 53 -2.64 2.06 -13.03
CA ALA A 53 -3.78 1.17 -12.99
C ALA A 53 -4.59 1.38 -11.72
N LYS A 54 -3.95 1.47 -10.55
CA LYS A 54 -4.64 1.80 -9.30
C LYS A 54 -5.45 3.09 -9.42
N ASP A 55 -4.84 4.18 -9.85
CA ASP A 55 -5.55 5.47 -9.93
C ASP A 55 -6.74 5.38 -10.90
N SER A 56 -6.60 4.62 -12.00
CA SER A 56 -7.69 4.36 -12.93
C SER A 56 -8.82 3.54 -12.29
N LEU A 57 -8.47 2.48 -11.54
CA LEU A 57 -9.41 1.64 -10.80
C LEU A 57 -10.18 2.44 -9.73
N LEU A 58 -9.49 3.33 -9.00
CA LEU A 58 -10.13 4.19 -8.00
C LEU A 58 -11.14 5.17 -8.61
N ASN A 59 -10.89 5.66 -9.83
CA ASN A 59 -11.81 6.54 -10.55
C ASN A 59 -13.06 5.81 -11.06
N ILE A 60 -13.02 4.48 -11.24
CA ILE A 60 -14.22 3.68 -11.54
C ILE A 60 -15.17 3.65 -10.34
N GLY A 61 -14.62 3.58 -9.13
CA GLY A 61 -15.40 3.63 -7.89
C GLY A 61 -16.00 2.28 -7.51
N LYS A 62 -17.26 2.27 -7.07
CA LYS A 62 -17.98 1.09 -6.56
C LYS A 62 -17.83 -0.19 -7.43
N PRO A 63 -17.93 -0.14 -8.77
CA PRO A 63 -17.89 -1.35 -9.60
C PRO A 63 -16.60 -2.16 -9.48
N ILE A 64 -15.48 -1.57 -9.06
CA ILE A 64 -14.23 -2.32 -8.97
C ILE A 64 -14.07 -3.17 -7.71
N ILE A 65 -14.92 -2.95 -6.69
CA ILE A 65 -14.79 -3.64 -5.41
C ILE A 65 -14.83 -5.16 -5.55
N PRO A 66 -15.77 -5.78 -6.30
CA PRO A 66 -15.78 -7.22 -6.51
C PRO A 66 -14.48 -7.77 -7.11
N ASP A 67 -13.87 -7.06 -8.06
CA ASP A 67 -12.62 -7.47 -8.71
C ASP A 67 -11.43 -7.35 -7.75
N LEU A 68 -11.38 -6.31 -6.91
CA LEU A 68 -10.38 -6.21 -5.84
C LEU A 68 -10.53 -7.37 -4.83
N LEU A 69 -11.75 -7.73 -4.45
CA LEU A 69 -12.00 -8.87 -3.56
C LEU A 69 -11.63 -10.21 -4.19
N LYS A 70 -11.79 -10.37 -5.53
CA LYS A 70 -11.31 -11.56 -6.25
C LYS A 70 -9.80 -11.71 -6.17
N LEU A 71 -9.04 -10.62 -6.35
CA LEU A 71 -7.58 -10.64 -6.20
C LEU A 71 -7.15 -11.10 -4.80
N MET A 72 -7.93 -10.76 -3.76
CA MET A 72 -7.66 -11.20 -2.38
C MET A 72 -7.92 -12.70 -2.15
N ASN A 73 -8.65 -13.40 -3.02
CA ASN A 73 -8.91 -14.83 -2.85
C ASN A 73 -7.64 -15.68 -2.99
N ASN A 74 -6.56 -15.11 -3.52
CA ASN A 74 -5.25 -15.73 -3.57
C ASN A 74 -4.23 -14.97 -2.68
N PRO A 75 -4.25 -15.19 -1.36
CA PRO A 75 -3.37 -14.47 -0.42
C PRO A 75 -1.88 -14.79 -0.61
N LYS A 76 -1.54 -15.84 -1.37
CA LYS A 76 -0.16 -16.25 -1.64
C LYS A 76 0.39 -15.71 -2.96
N ALA A 77 -0.45 -15.09 -3.79
CA ALA A 77 0.00 -14.48 -5.02
C ALA A 77 1.00 -13.34 -4.72
N PHE A 78 2.17 -13.45 -5.32
CA PHE A 78 3.31 -12.58 -5.07
C PHE A 78 3.93 -12.18 -6.41
N GLU A 79 4.08 -10.88 -6.63
CA GLU A 79 4.75 -10.30 -7.79
C GLU A 79 5.67 -9.17 -7.32
N LYS A 80 6.99 -9.41 -7.41
CA LYS A 80 7.98 -8.46 -6.93
C LYS A 80 7.94 -7.19 -7.78
N LEU A 81 7.70 -6.04 -7.16
CA LEU A 81 7.76 -4.78 -7.89
C LEU A 81 9.19 -4.48 -8.37
N GLN A 82 9.25 -3.99 -9.60
CA GLN A 82 10.43 -3.52 -10.31
C GLN A 82 10.26 -2.04 -10.64
N ASN A 83 11.39 -1.39 -10.96
CA ASN A 83 11.42 0.03 -11.31
C ASN A 83 10.81 0.94 -10.21
N THR A 84 11.17 0.65 -8.95
CA THR A 84 10.63 1.28 -7.73
C THR A 84 11.53 2.41 -7.19
N ALA A 85 12.26 3.13 -8.05
CA ALA A 85 13.31 4.06 -7.62
C ALA A 85 12.84 5.11 -6.59
N ASP A 86 11.66 5.67 -6.79
CA ASP A 86 11.04 6.65 -5.89
C ASP A 86 10.03 6.05 -4.90
N LEU A 87 10.03 4.73 -4.70
CA LEU A 87 9.04 4.05 -3.89
C LEU A 87 9.66 3.41 -2.66
N ILE A 88 9.19 3.86 -1.49
CA ILE A 88 9.61 3.39 -0.18
C ILE A 88 8.46 2.54 0.37
N TYR A 89 8.65 1.23 0.47
CA TYR A 89 7.64 0.29 0.95
C TYR A 89 8.32 -0.92 1.58
N PRO A 90 7.61 -1.76 2.38
CA PRO A 90 8.21 -2.89 3.09
C PRO A 90 8.99 -3.85 2.20
N GLY A 91 8.64 -3.93 0.91
CA GLY A 91 9.35 -4.77 -0.03
C GLY A 91 10.60 -4.16 -0.64
N ALA A 92 10.83 -2.84 -0.53
CA ALA A 92 11.94 -2.15 -1.17
C ALA A 92 13.31 -2.70 -0.74
N THR A 93 14.25 -2.75 -1.68
CA THR A 93 15.64 -3.17 -1.45
C THR A 93 16.62 -2.01 -1.54
N GLU A 94 16.16 -0.86 -2.05
CA GLU A 94 16.97 0.34 -2.25
C GLU A 94 16.20 1.58 -1.78
N PHE A 95 16.91 2.54 -1.21
CA PHE A 95 16.38 3.85 -0.81
C PHE A 95 17.32 4.97 -1.27
N TRP A 96 16.82 5.89 -2.09
CA TRP A 96 17.62 6.92 -2.75
C TRP A 96 17.68 8.26 -1.97
N GLY A 97 17.12 8.30 -0.76
CA GLY A 97 17.04 9.52 0.08
C GLY A 97 15.78 10.36 -0.15
N HIS A 98 14.96 9.98 -1.12
CA HIS A 98 13.64 10.55 -1.38
C HIS A 98 12.70 9.47 -1.90
N GLY A 99 11.42 9.78 -1.96
CA GLY A 99 10.40 8.90 -2.52
C GLY A 99 9.06 9.04 -1.84
N TRP A 100 8.11 8.23 -2.29
CA TRP A 100 6.78 8.11 -1.73
C TRP A 100 6.75 6.89 -0.82
N VAL A 101 6.28 7.09 0.41
CA VAL A 101 6.11 6.02 1.37
C VAL A 101 4.75 5.34 1.14
N ILE A 102 4.76 4.02 0.99
CA ILE A 102 3.57 3.17 0.96
C ILE A 102 3.73 2.10 2.05
N ASP A 103 2.90 2.21 3.08
CA ASP A 103 2.94 1.34 4.27
C ASP A 103 2.28 -0.03 4.06
N TYR A 104 2.33 -0.55 2.84
CA TYR A 104 1.73 -1.80 2.42
C TYR A 104 2.79 -2.65 1.72
N ASP A 105 2.92 -3.92 2.07
CA ASP A 105 3.78 -4.87 1.34
C ASP A 105 3.10 -5.26 0.01
N ILE A 106 3.09 -4.31 -0.92
CA ILE A 106 2.43 -4.41 -2.22
C ILE A 106 3.11 -5.37 -3.21
N ASP A 107 4.17 -6.07 -2.80
CA ASP A 107 4.65 -7.26 -3.54
C ASP A 107 3.61 -8.40 -3.48
N TRP A 108 2.79 -8.47 -2.42
CA TRP A 108 1.70 -9.43 -2.32
C TRP A 108 0.43 -8.87 -2.97
N ILE A 109 -0.15 -9.62 -3.92
CA ILE A 109 -1.29 -9.14 -4.72
C ILE A 109 -2.52 -8.89 -3.85
N ALA A 110 -2.78 -9.72 -2.85
CA ALA A 110 -3.90 -9.51 -1.92
C ALA A 110 -3.75 -8.22 -1.10
N ILE A 111 -2.53 -7.89 -0.65
CA ILE A 111 -2.25 -6.66 0.10
C ILE A 111 -2.34 -5.45 -0.84
N ARG A 112 -1.83 -5.58 -2.07
CA ARG A 112 -1.97 -4.55 -3.10
C ARG A 112 -3.44 -4.24 -3.40
N ALA A 113 -4.28 -5.26 -3.51
CA ALA A 113 -5.73 -5.09 -3.64
C ALA A 113 -6.33 -4.45 -2.38
N GLY A 114 -5.87 -4.83 -1.19
CA GLY A 114 -6.25 -4.23 0.09
C GLY A 114 -5.93 -2.74 0.17
N TRP A 115 -4.75 -2.34 -0.28
CA TRP A 115 -4.33 -0.94 -0.41
C TRP A 115 -5.29 -0.13 -1.31
N ALA A 116 -5.63 -0.65 -2.49
CA ALA A 116 -6.61 0.00 -3.37
C ALA A 116 -8.00 0.07 -2.71
N MET A 117 -8.42 -1.00 -2.05
CA MET A 117 -9.71 -1.10 -1.37
C MET A 117 -9.84 -0.10 -0.21
N GLU A 118 -8.83 0.01 0.66
CA GLU A 118 -8.80 0.99 1.76
C GLU A 118 -8.78 2.43 1.22
N ASN A 119 -7.99 2.70 0.17
CA ASN A 119 -7.95 4.01 -0.49
C ASN A 119 -9.29 4.41 -1.12
N LEU A 120 -10.00 3.47 -1.75
CA LEU A 120 -11.29 3.69 -2.38
C LEU A 120 -12.40 3.93 -1.34
N THR A 121 -12.35 3.17 -0.24
CA THR A 121 -13.45 3.08 0.71
C THR A 121 -13.30 3.97 1.94
N SER A 122 -12.11 4.53 2.14
CA SER A 122 -11.68 5.24 3.35
C SER A 122 -11.93 4.40 4.62
N GLN A 123 -11.86 3.08 4.50
CA GLN A 123 -11.91 2.14 5.61
C GLN A 123 -10.49 1.72 6.00
N TYR A 124 -10.37 1.21 7.22
CA TYR A 124 -9.16 0.56 7.70
C TYR A 124 -9.50 -0.91 7.98
N PHE A 125 -9.17 -1.79 7.04
CA PHE A 125 -9.34 -3.23 7.20
C PHE A 125 -8.14 -3.87 7.89
N GLY A 126 -6.98 -3.22 7.86
CA GLY A 126 -5.76 -3.66 8.52
C GLY A 126 -4.72 -4.24 7.57
N PHE A 127 -4.75 -3.87 6.27
CA PHE A 127 -3.74 -4.36 5.32
C PHE A 127 -2.35 -3.73 5.51
N THR A 128 -2.24 -2.69 6.34
CA THR A 128 -0.95 -2.15 6.76
C THR A 128 -0.36 -2.97 7.91
N GLU A 129 0.57 -3.88 7.59
CA GLU A 129 1.52 -4.41 8.57
C GLU A 129 2.94 -4.10 8.07
N ASN A 130 3.84 -3.70 8.98
CA ASN A 130 5.21 -3.22 8.69
C ASN A 130 5.30 -1.76 8.17
N VAL A 131 4.51 -0.85 8.73
CA VAL A 131 4.62 0.60 8.50
C VAL A 131 6.07 1.05 8.66
N ILE A 132 6.64 1.66 7.62
CA ILE A 132 7.99 2.20 7.67
C ILE A 132 7.89 3.58 8.30
N THR A 133 8.44 3.74 9.48
CA THR A 133 8.37 5.00 10.21
C THR A 133 9.40 6.00 9.69
N GLU A 134 9.08 7.29 9.78
CA GLU A 134 10.05 8.36 9.49
C GLU A 134 11.33 8.19 10.31
N LYS A 135 11.19 7.75 11.56
CA LYS A 135 12.32 7.45 12.44
C LYS A 135 13.25 6.37 11.84
N GLU A 136 12.70 5.28 11.33
CA GLU A 136 13.49 4.21 10.68
C GLU A 136 14.21 4.74 9.43
N LEU A 137 13.56 5.59 8.63
CA LEU A 137 14.19 6.24 7.47
C LEU A 137 15.32 7.20 7.89
N MET A 138 15.11 7.99 8.94
CA MET A 138 16.12 8.90 9.46
C MET A 138 17.33 8.14 10.06
N GLU A 139 17.08 7.00 10.72
CA GLU A 139 18.14 6.14 11.26
C GLU A 139 18.98 5.53 10.13
N LEU A 140 18.36 5.06 9.03
CA LEU A 140 19.07 4.60 7.83
C LEU A 140 20.03 5.65 7.26
N HIS A 141 19.58 6.91 7.20
CA HIS A 141 20.40 8.03 6.73
C HIS A 141 21.59 8.33 7.66
N LYS A 142 21.44 8.15 8.97
CA LYS A 142 22.51 8.40 9.94
C LYS A 142 23.57 7.30 9.95
N ASP A 143 23.13 6.05 9.96
CA ASP A 143 24.03 4.91 10.20
C ASP A 143 24.87 4.55 8.97
N ASN A 144 24.34 4.78 7.77
CA ASN A 144 24.96 4.36 6.50
C ASN A 144 25.31 5.53 5.57
N TYR A 145 25.53 6.73 6.13
CA TYR A 145 25.73 7.95 5.33
C TYR A 145 26.95 7.87 4.40
N ALA A 146 28.05 7.24 4.85
CA ALA A 146 29.27 7.11 4.04
C ALA A 146 29.03 6.28 2.75
N ASP A 147 28.26 5.20 2.85
CA ASP A 147 27.90 4.37 1.68
C ASP A 147 26.96 5.11 0.73
N TYR A 148 26.04 5.91 1.28
CA TYR A 148 25.15 6.76 0.51
C TYR A 148 25.92 7.83 -0.29
N ILE A 149 26.91 8.50 0.31
CA ILE A 149 27.75 9.47 -0.41
C ILE A 149 28.45 8.84 -1.61
N ASN A 150 28.85 7.57 -1.51
CA ASN A 150 29.54 6.88 -2.60
C ASN A 150 28.61 6.35 -3.69
N THR A 151 27.41 5.90 -3.33
CA THR A 151 26.52 5.15 -4.25
C THR A 151 25.25 5.90 -4.64
N GLY A 152 24.92 6.98 -3.95
CA GLY A 152 23.65 7.70 -4.08
C GLY A 152 22.44 6.95 -3.51
N LYS A 153 22.62 5.80 -2.85
CA LYS A 153 21.53 4.97 -2.32
C LYS A 153 21.92 4.19 -1.06
N HIS A 154 20.91 3.81 -0.30
CA HIS A 154 21.03 2.83 0.78
C HIS A 154 20.48 1.48 0.32
N ASN A 155 21.20 0.41 0.62
CA ASN A 155 20.62 -0.93 0.57
C ASN A 155 19.75 -1.10 1.82
N VAL A 156 18.48 -1.39 1.63
CA VAL A 156 17.51 -1.54 2.71
C VAL A 156 16.92 -2.95 2.70
N ASN A 157 16.57 -3.43 3.89
CA ASN A 157 15.80 -4.65 4.06
C ASN A 157 14.84 -4.39 5.22
N PHE A 158 13.74 -3.71 4.91
CA PHE A 158 12.70 -3.49 5.89
C PHE A 158 12.19 -4.86 6.34
N LYS A 159 12.19 -5.10 7.66
CA LYS A 159 11.82 -6.40 8.19
C LYS A 159 10.37 -6.70 7.81
N ARG A 160 10.17 -7.69 6.94
CA ARG A 160 8.85 -8.23 6.64
C ARG A 160 8.42 -9.13 7.77
N GLN A 161 7.52 -8.68 8.64
CA GLN A 161 6.82 -9.62 9.50
C GLN A 161 5.89 -10.46 8.64
N LYS A 162 5.84 -11.77 8.92
CA LYS A 162 4.84 -12.65 8.33
C LYS A 162 3.47 -12.07 8.70
N PHE A 163 2.62 -11.81 7.71
CA PHE A 163 1.23 -11.43 7.95
C PHE A 163 0.53 -12.54 8.71
N LYS A 164 0.37 -12.37 10.02
CA LYS A 164 -0.16 -13.42 10.90
C LYS A 164 -1.67 -13.59 10.73
N GLU A 165 -2.34 -12.59 10.15
CA GLU A 165 -3.80 -12.49 10.15
C GLU A 165 -4.38 -12.05 8.79
N LEU A 166 -3.66 -12.24 7.67
CA LEU A 166 -4.13 -11.79 6.34
C LEU A 166 -5.51 -12.36 5.98
N ASP A 167 -5.77 -13.62 6.27
CA ASP A 167 -7.08 -14.25 6.01
C ASP A 167 -8.20 -13.54 6.80
N VAL A 168 -7.94 -13.17 8.06
CA VAL A 168 -8.90 -12.45 8.92
C VAL A 168 -9.16 -11.03 8.39
N ILE A 169 -8.11 -10.36 7.91
CA ILE A 169 -8.22 -9.03 7.30
C ILE A 169 -9.05 -9.09 6.01
N ILE A 170 -8.81 -10.10 5.17
CA ILE A 170 -9.57 -10.32 3.93
C ILE A 170 -11.04 -10.61 4.24
N ASP A 171 -11.32 -11.47 5.23
CA ASP A 171 -12.69 -11.77 5.66
C ASP A 171 -13.43 -10.53 6.17
N ARG A 172 -12.74 -9.66 6.92
CA ARG A 172 -13.29 -8.36 7.35
C ARG A 172 -13.67 -7.47 6.17
N ALA A 173 -12.81 -7.38 5.15
CA ALA A 173 -13.10 -6.61 3.95
C ALA A 173 -14.30 -7.16 3.16
N LYS A 174 -14.38 -8.49 3.03
CA LYS A 174 -15.52 -9.19 2.39
C LYS A 174 -16.83 -8.99 3.15
N GLU A 175 -16.81 -9.15 4.47
CA GLU A 175 -17.97 -8.95 5.33
C GLU A 175 -18.45 -7.49 5.29
N TRP A 176 -17.51 -6.54 5.36
CA TRP A 176 -17.83 -5.13 5.21
C TRP A 176 -18.53 -4.86 3.88
N TRP A 177 -18.00 -5.38 2.76
CA TRP A 177 -18.60 -5.18 1.45
C TRP A 177 -20.01 -5.77 1.37
N LYS A 178 -20.19 -7.02 1.83
CA LYS A 178 -21.49 -7.69 1.86
C LYS A 178 -22.56 -6.88 2.60
N ASN A 179 -22.19 -6.21 3.68
CA ASN A 179 -23.10 -5.41 4.51
C ASN A 179 -23.36 -3.99 3.97
N ARG A 180 -22.61 -3.56 2.96
CA ARG A 180 -22.61 -2.18 2.45
C ARG A 180 -22.93 -2.08 0.97
N GLU A 181 -22.82 -3.18 0.23
CA GLU A 181 -22.87 -3.25 -1.23
C GLU A 181 -24.03 -2.46 -1.82
N GLU A 182 -25.25 -2.60 -1.31
CA GLU A 182 -26.42 -1.95 -1.89
C GLU A 182 -26.29 -0.42 -1.92
N ASN A 183 -25.89 0.18 -0.80
CA ASN A 183 -26.01 1.62 -0.57
C ASN A 183 -24.66 2.36 -0.60
N TRP A 184 -23.54 1.65 -0.65
CA TRP A 184 -22.23 2.29 -0.53
C TRP A 184 -21.82 3.08 -1.78
N THR A 185 -21.18 4.22 -1.54
CA THR A 185 -20.50 5.04 -2.55
C THR A 185 -19.22 5.63 -1.94
N PRO A 186 -18.23 6.07 -2.76
CA PRO A 186 -17.05 6.75 -2.23
C PRO A 186 -17.39 8.00 -1.40
N LEU A 187 -18.46 8.71 -1.75
CA LEU A 187 -18.94 9.87 -0.99
C LEU A 187 -19.44 9.48 0.41
N ILE A 188 -20.12 8.34 0.53
CA ILE A 188 -20.53 7.78 1.83
C ILE A 188 -19.31 7.31 2.62
N GLY A 189 -18.36 6.61 1.98
CA GLY A 189 -17.11 6.16 2.62
C GLY A 189 -16.31 7.33 3.20
N LEU A 190 -16.17 8.42 2.43
CA LEU A 190 -15.53 9.66 2.89
C LEU A 190 -16.23 10.24 4.13
N LYS A 191 -17.56 10.33 4.12
CA LYS A 191 -18.34 10.81 5.26
C LYS A 191 -18.16 9.90 6.48
N GLU A 192 -18.29 8.59 6.31
CA GLU A 192 -18.09 7.62 7.40
C GLU A 192 -16.70 7.76 8.03
N ALA A 193 -15.66 7.94 7.22
CA ALA A 193 -14.29 8.09 7.70
C ALA A 193 -14.12 9.35 8.58
N ILE A 194 -14.69 10.49 8.17
CA ILE A 194 -14.65 11.74 8.95
C ILE A 194 -15.44 11.64 10.27
N PHE A 195 -16.53 10.87 10.27
CA PHE A 195 -17.36 10.65 11.47
C PHE A 195 -16.90 9.46 12.32
N SER A 196 -15.90 8.69 11.88
CA SER A 196 -15.33 7.62 12.67
C SER A 196 -14.58 8.15 13.89
N ASN A 197 -14.21 7.25 14.82
CA ASN A 197 -13.30 7.55 15.92
C ASN A 197 -11.84 7.16 15.60
N GLU A 198 -11.56 6.75 14.35
CA GLU A 198 -10.25 6.26 13.91
C GLU A 198 -9.48 7.39 13.23
N ILE A 199 -8.40 7.84 13.89
CA ILE A 199 -7.60 8.98 13.43
C ILE A 199 -7.03 8.75 12.03
N TYR A 200 -6.55 7.54 11.75
CA TYR A 200 -6.01 7.20 10.43
C TYR A 200 -7.04 7.37 9.31
N ARG A 201 -8.28 6.95 9.55
CA ARG A 201 -9.38 7.13 8.58
C ARG A 201 -9.74 8.60 8.41
N GLN A 202 -9.79 9.36 9.50
CA GLN A 202 -10.05 10.80 9.45
C GLN A 202 -8.96 11.53 8.65
N LEU A 203 -7.68 11.24 8.91
CA LEU A 203 -6.54 11.82 8.21
C LEU A 203 -6.53 11.45 6.73
N ASP A 204 -6.74 10.18 6.38
CA ASP A 204 -6.78 9.73 4.98
C ASP A 204 -7.92 10.41 4.19
N ALA A 205 -9.10 10.54 4.81
CA ALA A 205 -10.23 11.24 4.22
C ALA A 205 -9.95 12.73 4.04
N ILE A 206 -9.33 13.40 5.01
CA ILE A 206 -8.91 14.80 4.88
C ILE A 206 -7.89 14.96 3.75
N GLN A 207 -6.92 14.06 3.67
CA GLN A 207 -5.93 14.06 2.60
C GLN A 207 -6.59 13.91 1.23
N GLN A 208 -7.55 13.00 1.08
CA GLN A 208 -8.33 12.83 -0.15
C GLN A 208 -9.12 14.10 -0.55
N MET A 209 -9.60 14.88 0.42
CA MET A 209 -10.26 16.17 0.12
C MET A 209 -9.27 17.26 -0.28
N ARG A 210 -8.07 17.28 0.31
CA ARG A 210 -7.04 18.30 0.01
C ARG A 210 -6.31 18.03 -1.29
N TYR A 211 -5.99 16.77 -1.52
CA TYR A 211 -5.20 16.22 -2.62
C TYR A 211 -5.89 14.95 -3.16
N PRO A 212 -6.93 15.11 -4.01
CA PRO A 212 -7.71 13.99 -4.48
C PRO A 212 -6.87 12.96 -5.24
N ARG A 213 -6.87 11.71 -4.77
CA ARG A 213 -6.28 10.56 -5.48
C ARG A 213 -7.17 10.07 -6.62
N PHE A 214 -8.47 10.37 -6.53
CA PHE A 214 -9.49 10.06 -7.53
C PHE A 214 -10.68 11.01 -7.35
N VAL A 215 -11.55 11.07 -8.36
CA VAL A 215 -12.73 11.94 -8.32
C VAL A 215 -13.87 11.26 -7.56
N ILE A 216 -14.37 11.92 -6.51
CA ILE A 216 -15.56 11.47 -5.77
C ILE A 216 -16.80 12.15 -6.36
N LYS A 217 -17.63 11.41 -7.10
CA LYS A 217 -18.88 11.92 -7.67
C LYS A 217 -19.80 12.47 -6.58
N GLY A 218 -20.25 13.72 -6.76
CA GLY A 218 -21.15 14.40 -5.82
C GLY A 218 -20.45 15.11 -4.66
N PHE A 219 -19.12 15.02 -4.56
CA PHE A 219 -18.36 15.84 -3.62
C PHE A 219 -18.20 17.26 -4.16
N THR A 220 -19.00 18.19 -3.63
CA THR A 220 -18.95 19.63 -3.98
C THR A 220 -18.76 20.48 -2.72
N GLN A 221 -18.42 21.76 -2.88
CA GLN A 221 -18.33 22.71 -1.76
C GLN A 221 -19.66 22.79 -0.98
N GLU A 222 -20.82 22.82 -1.66
CA GLU A 222 -22.13 22.86 -1.00
C GLU A 222 -22.40 21.59 -0.20
N TRP A 223 -22.02 20.42 -0.74
CA TRP A 223 -22.14 19.16 -0.03
C TRP A 223 -21.22 19.13 1.19
N PHE A 224 -19.97 19.56 1.05
CA PHE A 224 -19.02 19.65 2.16
C PHE A 224 -19.53 20.56 3.27
N ASP A 225 -19.99 21.76 2.92
CA ASP A 225 -20.51 22.74 3.87
C ASP A 225 -21.70 22.20 4.66
N ARG A 226 -22.57 21.43 3.99
CA ARG A 226 -23.75 20.82 4.60
C ARG A 226 -23.42 19.59 5.46
N GLU A 227 -22.57 18.71 4.96
CA GLU A 227 -22.42 17.35 5.52
C GLU A 227 -21.20 17.18 6.43
N LEU A 228 -20.10 17.91 6.17
CA LEU A 228 -18.81 17.66 6.82
C LEU A 228 -18.28 18.86 7.62
N LYS A 229 -18.53 20.10 7.20
CA LYS A 229 -17.85 21.29 7.75
C LYS A 229 -17.91 21.39 9.27
N SER A 230 -19.08 21.18 9.87
CA SER A 230 -19.24 21.23 11.33
C SER A 230 -18.34 20.20 12.03
N ARG A 231 -18.25 18.98 11.48
CA ARG A 231 -17.37 17.93 12.01
C ARG A 231 -15.90 18.27 11.81
N ILE A 232 -15.51 18.86 10.68
CA ILE A 232 -14.13 19.32 10.45
C ILE A 232 -13.73 20.41 11.45
N ILE A 233 -14.62 21.36 11.77
CA ILE A 233 -14.38 22.39 12.79
C ILE A 233 -14.19 21.77 14.18
N GLU A 234 -14.92 20.70 14.49
CA GLU A 234 -14.75 19.95 15.74
C GLU A 234 -13.39 19.24 15.78
N LEU A 235 -13.03 18.49 14.72
CA LEU A 235 -11.75 17.78 14.62
C LEU A 235 -10.55 18.73 14.68
N ASN A 236 -10.68 19.96 14.20
CA ASN A 236 -9.66 21.01 14.33
C ASN A 236 -9.33 21.38 15.79
N LYS A 237 -10.24 21.10 16.73
CA LYS A 237 -10.04 21.32 18.16
C LYS A 237 -9.58 20.07 18.90
N SER A 238 -9.28 18.99 18.20
CA SER A 238 -8.79 17.75 18.80
C SER A 238 -7.41 17.93 19.44
N GLY A 239 -7.05 17.02 20.35
CA GLY A 239 -5.71 16.95 20.94
C GLY A 239 -4.66 16.29 20.04
N TYR A 240 -4.98 16.01 18.78
CA TYR A 240 -4.08 15.36 17.83
C TYR A 240 -3.51 16.40 16.87
N ASP A 241 -2.23 16.72 17.02
CA ASP A 241 -1.58 17.82 16.30
C ASP A 241 -1.70 17.70 14.78
N GLU A 242 -1.45 16.52 14.23
CA GLU A 242 -1.56 16.28 12.79
C GLU A 242 -2.99 16.50 12.29
N LEU A 243 -3.99 15.96 13.00
CA LEU A 243 -5.40 16.10 12.62
C LEU A 243 -5.84 17.57 12.69
N LYS A 244 -5.41 18.30 13.72
CA LYS A 244 -5.64 19.74 13.84
C LYS A 244 -5.01 20.52 12.69
N LEU A 245 -3.76 20.23 12.35
CA LEU A 245 -3.05 20.88 11.26
C LEU A 245 -3.73 20.63 9.90
N GLN A 246 -4.07 19.37 9.62
CA GLN A 246 -4.69 18.94 8.36
C GLN A 246 -6.08 19.56 8.16
N THR A 247 -6.89 19.60 9.22
CA THR A 247 -8.20 20.27 9.18
C THR A 247 -8.08 21.79 9.04
N GLU A 248 -7.07 22.42 9.64
CA GLU A 248 -6.82 23.86 9.49
C GLU A 248 -6.54 24.22 8.01
N TYR A 249 -5.69 23.43 7.36
CA TYR A 249 -5.43 23.61 5.94
C TYR A 249 -6.65 23.37 5.07
N LEU A 250 -7.47 22.38 5.40
CA LEU A 250 -8.73 22.14 4.68
C LEU A 250 -9.69 23.31 4.82
N LEU A 251 -9.85 23.90 6.01
CA LEU A 251 -10.76 25.01 6.26
C LEU A 251 -10.33 26.35 5.61
N LYS A 252 -9.03 26.53 5.34
CA LYS A 252 -8.50 27.72 4.64
C LYS A 252 -8.69 27.65 3.12
N LYS A 253 -8.89 26.46 2.56
CA LYS A 253 -9.04 26.22 1.13
C LYS A 253 -10.52 26.08 0.78
N ARG A 254 -10.93 26.65 -0.36
CA ARG A 254 -12.20 26.28 -0.98
C ARG A 254 -12.01 24.94 -1.70
N ILE A 255 -12.86 23.97 -1.40
CA ILE A 255 -12.79 22.61 -1.93
C ILE A 255 -13.33 22.59 -3.35
#